data_AF-A0A3C1JYI3-F1
#
_entry.id   AF-A0A3C1JYI3-F1
#
_cell.length_a   1.000
_cell.length_b   1.000
_cell.length_c   1.000
_cell.angle_alpha   90.00
_cell.angle_beta   90.00
_cell.angle_gamma   90.00
#
_symmetry.space_group_name_H-M   'P 1'
#
loop_
_entity.id
_entity.type
_entity.pdbx_description
1 polymer ?
#
loop_
_entity_poly.entity_id
_entity_poly.type
_entity_poly.pdbx_seq_one_letter_code
_entity_poly.pdbx_strand_id
1 'polypeptide(L)'
;MGTNYSYEWISKVVIGTFSNTSTAAGYTDFTSKIITLTAGTSYSVSLTPGFASTAYNEYWKIWIDYNGDKDFDDAGELAFDGGALISTVETGTIIVPSTATGTTRMRVSMKYNAAQTSCETFSYGEVEDYTVTFGAAVPDTQAPTVPTGLTASSVTQTTAVISWTASTDNVGVTGYEVYRNGTLLSTVTTNSYNATGLTAATTYSFTVKAKDAAGNIS
;
A
#
# COMPACT_ATOMS: atom_id res chain seq x y z
N MET A 1 -17.97 -19.70 -10.47
CA MET A 1 -18.14 -20.62 -9.33
C MET A 1 -17.75 -22.03 -9.73
N GLY A 2 -17.27 -22.82 -8.76
CA GLY A 2 -16.98 -24.23 -8.95
C GLY A 2 -18.27 -25.06 -8.95
N THR A 3 -18.42 -26.01 -9.87
CA THR A 3 -19.60 -26.88 -9.93
C THR A 3 -19.42 -28.22 -9.21
N ASN A 4 -18.17 -28.60 -8.92
CA ASN A 4 -17.80 -29.79 -8.17
C ASN A 4 -16.75 -29.41 -7.12
N TYR A 5 -17.13 -29.55 -5.86
CA TYR A 5 -16.35 -29.22 -4.68
C TYR A 5 -16.15 -30.46 -3.78
N SER A 6 -16.41 -31.65 -4.31
CA SER A 6 -16.37 -32.90 -3.54
C SER A 6 -14.94 -33.37 -3.26
N TYR A 7 -13.96 -32.82 -3.96
CA TYR A 7 -12.57 -33.25 -3.96
C TYR A 7 -11.63 -32.18 -3.41
N GLU A 8 -11.89 -30.93 -3.73
CA GLU A 8 -11.11 -29.76 -3.32
C GLU A 8 -12.02 -28.58 -2.97
N TRP A 9 -11.57 -27.76 -2.02
CA TRP A 9 -12.27 -26.55 -1.60
C TRP A 9 -11.31 -25.55 -0.95
N ILE A 10 -11.76 -24.32 -0.73
CA ILE A 10 -11.03 -23.33 0.06
C ILE A 10 -11.28 -23.66 1.52
N SER A 11 -10.26 -24.14 2.25
CA SER A 11 -10.44 -24.49 3.68
C SER A 11 -10.20 -23.32 4.62
N LYS A 12 -9.33 -22.38 4.22
CA LYS A 12 -9.00 -21.21 5.02
C LYS A 12 -8.49 -20.05 4.17
N VAL A 13 -8.98 -18.85 4.48
CA VAL A 13 -8.50 -17.57 3.97
C VAL A 13 -7.95 -16.75 5.12
N VAL A 14 -6.71 -16.28 4.99
CA VAL A 14 -6.07 -15.33 5.93
C VAL A 14 -5.55 -14.13 5.15
N ILE A 15 -5.98 -12.93 5.53
CA ILE A 15 -5.54 -11.65 4.96
C ILE A 15 -5.15 -10.73 6.12
N GLY A 16 -3.84 -10.49 6.30
CA GLY A 16 -3.32 -9.80 7.48
C GLY A 16 -3.75 -10.51 8.77
N THR A 17 -4.56 -9.84 9.59
CA THR A 17 -5.11 -10.38 10.84
C THR A 17 -6.48 -11.04 10.67
N PHE A 18 -7.15 -10.86 9.53
CA PHE A 18 -8.41 -11.54 9.23
C PHE A 18 -8.16 -13.02 8.99
N SER A 19 -9.04 -13.89 9.50
CA SER A 19 -9.00 -15.33 9.28
C SER A 19 -10.42 -15.89 9.19
N ASN A 20 -10.70 -16.64 8.14
CA ASN A 20 -11.93 -17.41 7.97
C ASN A 20 -11.60 -18.85 7.61
N THR A 21 -12.23 -19.80 8.30
CA THR A 21 -12.22 -21.22 7.93
C THR A 21 -13.58 -21.60 7.36
N SER A 22 -13.57 -22.42 6.33
CA SER A 22 -14.73 -22.80 5.54
C SER A 22 -14.71 -24.29 5.22
N THR A 23 -15.84 -24.77 4.71
CA THR A 23 -16.08 -26.16 4.35
C THR A 23 -16.46 -26.23 2.88
N ALA A 24 -16.28 -27.40 2.28
CA ALA A 24 -16.50 -27.62 0.86
C ALA A 24 -17.82 -27.06 0.31
N ALA A 25 -17.72 -26.12 -0.63
CA ALA A 25 -18.81 -25.56 -1.41
C ALA A 25 -18.30 -25.11 -2.78
N GLY A 26 -19.18 -24.95 -3.76
CA GLY A 26 -18.81 -24.42 -5.07
C GLY A 26 -18.73 -22.89 -5.10
N TYR A 27 -19.55 -22.26 -4.25
CA TYR A 27 -19.58 -20.84 -3.98
C TYR A 27 -20.08 -20.61 -2.54
N THR A 28 -19.42 -19.71 -1.82
CA THR A 28 -19.91 -19.26 -0.51
C THR A 28 -19.94 -17.73 -0.44
N ASP A 29 -21.12 -17.18 -0.11
CA ASP A 29 -21.28 -15.75 0.18
C ASP A 29 -20.97 -15.48 1.66
N PHE A 30 -19.77 -14.94 1.90
CA PHE A 30 -19.32 -14.46 3.22
C PHE A 30 -19.34 -12.94 3.31
N THR A 31 -20.17 -12.22 2.55
CA THR A 31 -20.28 -10.75 2.63
C THR A 31 -20.74 -10.23 4.00
N SER A 32 -21.25 -11.08 4.89
CA SER A 32 -21.47 -10.72 6.31
C SER A 32 -20.16 -10.61 7.12
N LYS A 33 -19.04 -11.12 6.61
CA LYS A 33 -17.70 -11.05 7.23
C LYS A 33 -16.95 -9.89 6.60
N ILE A 34 -16.53 -8.95 7.44
CA ILE A 34 -15.88 -7.70 7.01
C ILE A 34 -14.38 -7.82 7.25
N ILE A 35 -13.60 -7.57 6.20
CA ILE A 35 -12.15 -7.46 6.23
C ILE A 35 -11.79 -5.97 6.21
N THR A 36 -11.18 -5.49 7.30
CA THR A 36 -10.73 -4.09 7.38
C THR A 36 -9.30 -3.98 6.87
N LEU A 37 -9.13 -3.27 5.76
CA LEU A 37 -7.85 -2.97 5.15
C LEU A 37 -7.59 -1.46 5.19
N THR A 38 -6.35 -1.04 5.13
CA THR A 38 -5.96 0.38 5.11
C THR A 38 -5.42 0.72 3.72
N ALA A 39 -5.88 1.83 3.15
CA ALA A 39 -5.40 2.31 1.86
C ALA A 39 -3.87 2.53 1.88
N GLY A 40 -3.18 2.15 0.80
CA GLY A 40 -1.73 2.28 0.67
C GLY A 40 -0.92 1.27 1.50
N THR A 41 -1.55 0.27 2.12
CA THR A 41 -0.91 -0.72 2.98
C THR A 41 -0.85 -2.08 2.32
N SER A 42 0.26 -2.80 2.55
CA SER A 42 0.42 -4.20 2.12
C SER A 42 -0.04 -5.17 3.21
N TYR A 43 -0.73 -6.23 2.83
CA TYR A 43 -1.19 -7.28 3.74
C TYR A 43 -0.68 -8.64 3.28
N SER A 44 -0.26 -9.47 4.24
CA SER A 44 0.08 -10.86 3.97
C SER A 44 -1.17 -11.67 3.61
N VAL A 45 -1.03 -12.59 2.67
CA VAL A 45 -2.05 -13.53 2.24
C VAL A 45 -1.59 -14.95 2.58
N SER A 46 -2.50 -15.76 3.13
CA SER A 46 -2.32 -17.20 3.25
C SER A 46 -3.63 -17.92 2.94
N LEU A 47 -3.62 -18.73 1.89
CA LEU A 47 -4.78 -19.44 1.37
C LEU A 47 -4.52 -20.94 1.49
N THR A 48 -5.37 -21.65 2.23
CA THR A 48 -5.18 -23.08 2.51
C THR A 48 -6.18 -23.91 1.71
N PRO A 49 -5.73 -24.76 0.76
CA PRO A 49 -6.62 -25.71 0.11
C PRO A 49 -7.07 -26.79 1.09
N GLY A 50 -8.31 -27.24 0.98
CA GLY A 50 -8.84 -28.46 1.59
C GLY A 50 -9.00 -29.53 0.53
N PHE A 51 -8.69 -30.79 0.88
CA PHE A 51 -8.83 -31.93 -0.02
C PHE A 51 -9.53 -33.10 0.67
N ALA A 52 -10.39 -33.80 -0.08
CA ALA A 52 -11.13 -34.95 0.46
C ALA A 52 -10.24 -36.20 0.60
N SER A 53 -9.18 -36.32 -0.22
CA SER A 53 -8.27 -37.47 -0.17
C SER A 53 -6.84 -37.11 -0.56
N THR A 54 -6.58 -36.87 -1.84
CA THR A 54 -5.24 -36.53 -2.34
C THR A 54 -5.14 -35.04 -2.61
N ALA A 55 -3.94 -34.47 -2.49
CA ALA A 55 -3.71 -33.07 -2.82
C ALA A 55 -3.71 -32.85 -4.33
N TYR A 56 -4.38 -31.78 -4.77
CA TYR A 56 -4.49 -31.37 -6.17
C TYR A 56 -3.79 -30.04 -6.39
N ASN A 57 -3.31 -29.84 -7.62
CA ASN A 57 -2.69 -28.58 -8.02
C ASN A 57 -3.78 -27.55 -8.31
N GLU A 58 -3.81 -26.50 -7.50
CA GLU A 58 -4.77 -25.41 -7.54
C GLU A 58 -4.10 -24.12 -8.00
N TYR A 59 -4.88 -23.26 -8.65
CA TYR A 59 -4.51 -21.89 -8.99
C TYR A 59 -5.36 -20.92 -8.17
N TRP A 60 -4.71 -19.89 -7.61
CA TRP A 60 -5.34 -18.96 -6.68
C TRP A 60 -5.33 -17.54 -7.22
N LYS A 61 -6.45 -16.84 -7.08
CA LYS A 61 -6.54 -15.40 -7.32
C LYS A 61 -7.47 -14.72 -6.33
N ILE A 62 -7.19 -13.44 -6.07
CA ILE A 62 -8.07 -12.56 -5.30
C ILE A 62 -8.37 -11.33 -6.15
N TRP A 63 -9.64 -10.97 -6.24
CA TRP A 63 -10.08 -9.69 -6.79
C TRP A 63 -10.71 -8.82 -5.71
N ILE A 64 -10.53 -7.51 -5.83
CA ILE A 64 -11.17 -6.50 -4.99
C ILE A 64 -11.74 -5.42 -5.90
N ASP A 65 -13.03 -5.15 -5.73
CA ASP A 65 -13.81 -4.14 -6.47
C ASP A 65 -13.45 -2.74 -5.93
N TYR A 66 -12.27 -2.23 -6.29
CA TYR A 66 -11.74 -1.00 -5.71
C TYR A 66 -12.53 0.24 -6.13
N ASN A 67 -13.19 0.20 -7.27
CA ASN A 67 -13.94 1.32 -7.82
C ASN A 67 -15.41 1.37 -7.33
N GLY A 68 -15.92 0.26 -6.76
CA GLY A 68 -17.25 0.12 -6.18
C GLY A 68 -18.37 -0.06 -7.21
N ASP A 69 -18.06 -0.50 -8.43
CA ASP A 69 -19.04 -0.65 -9.51
C ASP A 69 -19.75 -2.01 -9.54
N LYS A 70 -19.33 -2.92 -8.66
CA LYS A 70 -19.87 -4.27 -8.43
C LYS A 70 -19.49 -5.30 -9.47
N ASP A 71 -18.43 -5.06 -10.25
CA ASP A 71 -17.74 -6.11 -10.97
C ASP A 71 -16.26 -6.21 -10.55
N PHE A 72 -15.49 -6.99 -11.31
CA PHE A 72 -14.09 -7.31 -11.02
C PHE A 72 -13.25 -7.28 -12.30
N ASP A 73 -13.80 -6.70 -13.36
CA ASP A 73 -13.27 -6.81 -14.73
C ASP A 73 -12.33 -5.64 -15.07
N ASP A 74 -12.17 -4.70 -14.14
CA ASP A 74 -11.38 -3.50 -14.31
C ASP A 74 -9.88 -3.71 -14.07
N ALA A 75 -9.11 -2.85 -14.74
CA ALA A 75 -7.66 -2.80 -14.56
C ALA A 75 -7.33 -2.35 -13.12
N GLY A 76 -6.60 -3.19 -12.39
CA GLY A 76 -6.17 -2.92 -11.01
C GLY A 76 -6.97 -3.65 -9.95
N GLU A 77 -8.01 -4.41 -10.32
CA GLU A 77 -8.85 -5.14 -9.37
C GLU A 77 -8.35 -6.54 -9.04
N LEU A 78 -7.46 -7.10 -9.87
CA LEU A 78 -6.70 -8.31 -9.53
C LEU A 78 -5.68 -7.96 -8.43
N ALA A 79 -6.08 -8.18 -7.18
CA ALA A 79 -5.29 -7.85 -5.99
C ALA A 79 -4.19 -8.89 -5.70
N PHE A 80 -4.42 -10.16 -6.04
CA PHE A 80 -3.46 -11.25 -5.88
C PHE A 80 -3.59 -12.27 -7.01
N ASP A 81 -2.45 -12.74 -7.50
CA ASP A 81 -2.32 -13.85 -8.43
C ASP A 81 -1.20 -14.78 -7.93
N GLY A 82 -1.52 -16.05 -7.66
CA GLY A 82 -0.54 -17.03 -7.18
C GLY A 82 0.55 -17.34 -8.20
N GLY A 83 0.34 -17.03 -9.49
CA GLY A 83 1.36 -17.15 -10.55
C GLY A 83 1.73 -18.59 -10.94
N ALA A 84 1.40 -19.58 -10.11
CA ALA A 84 1.72 -20.98 -10.32
C ALA A 84 0.63 -21.91 -9.76
N LEU A 85 0.69 -23.16 -10.19
CA LEU A 85 -0.10 -24.25 -9.63
C LEU A 85 0.55 -24.78 -8.35
N ILE A 86 -0.21 -24.91 -7.27
CA ILE A 86 0.27 -25.38 -5.98
C ILE A 86 -0.76 -26.29 -5.30
N SER A 87 -0.30 -27.27 -4.53
CA SER A 87 -1.15 -28.22 -3.79
C SER A 87 -1.03 -28.10 -2.27
N THR A 88 -0.41 -27.01 -1.81
CA THR A 88 -0.19 -26.68 -0.39
C THR A 88 -0.71 -25.27 -0.12
N VAL A 89 -0.50 -24.76 1.10
CA VAL A 89 -0.81 -23.37 1.45
C VAL A 89 -0.11 -22.42 0.47
N GLU A 90 -0.90 -21.56 -0.18
CA GLU A 90 -0.42 -20.48 -1.03
C GLU A 90 -0.22 -19.22 -0.18
N THR A 91 0.91 -18.54 -0.34
CA THR A 91 1.22 -17.34 0.43
C THR A 91 1.71 -16.21 -0.46
N GLY A 92 1.34 -14.98 -0.12
CA GLY A 92 1.89 -13.81 -0.79
C GLY A 92 1.42 -12.52 -0.15
N THR A 93 1.23 -11.49 -0.96
CA THR A 93 0.85 -10.16 -0.49
C THR A 93 -0.18 -9.53 -1.41
N ILE A 94 -1.17 -8.86 -0.83
CA ILE A 94 -1.98 -7.86 -1.54
C ILE A 94 -1.44 -6.46 -1.20
N ILE A 95 -1.45 -5.57 -2.17
CA ILE A 95 -1.14 -4.14 -1.98
C ILE A 95 -2.43 -3.37 -2.20
N VAL A 96 -2.91 -2.70 -1.16
CA VAL A 96 -4.13 -1.89 -1.27
C VAL A 96 -3.76 -0.54 -1.87
N PRO A 97 -4.39 -0.10 -2.99
CA PRO A 97 -4.16 1.22 -3.55
C PRO A 97 -4.39 2.33 -2.52
N SER A 98 -3.60 3.40 -2.58
CA SER A 98 -3.78 4.57 -1.70
C SER A 98 -5.10 5.32 -1.97
N THR A 99 -5.74 5.05 -3.11
CA THR A 99 -7.03 5.60 -3.53
C THR A 99 -8.23 4.76 -3.09
N ALA A 100 -8.01 3.58 -2.49
CA ALA A 100 -9.10 2.70 -2.07
C ALA A 100 -9.93 3.36 -0.95
N THR A 101 -11.25 3.42 -1.12
CA THR A 101 -12.15 4.07 -0.15
C THR A 101 -13.47 3.31 -0.05
N GLY A 102 -14.20 3.54 1.05
CA GLY A 102 -15.53 2.97 1.23
C GLY A 102 -15.53 1.48 1.57
N THR A 103 -16.64 0.82 1.22
CA THR A 103 -16.89 -0.59 1.50
C THR A 103 -17.33 -1.26 0.20
N THR A 104 -16.70 -2.38 -0.13
CA THR A 104 -16.85 -3.06 -1.41
C THR A 104 -16.71 -4.58 -1.23
N ARG A 105 -16.66 -5.33 -2.34
CA ARG A 105 -16.52 -6.80 -2.35
C ARG A 105 -15.09 -7.23 -2.66
N MET A 106 -14.69 -8.33 -2.04
CA MET A 106 -13.50 -9.10 -2.39
C MET A 106 -13.93 -10.51 -2.78
N ARG A 107 -13.31 -11.08 -3.81
CA ARG A 107 -13.51 -12.46 -4.25
C ARG A 107 -12.21 -13.24 -4.12
N VAL A 108 -12.25 -14.37 -3.43
CA VAL A 108 -11.18 -15.38 -3.42
C VAL A 108 -11.62 -16.54 -4.29
N SER A 109 -10.78 -16.96 -5.23
CA SER A 109 -11.08 -18.09 -6.10
C SER A 109 -9.92 -19.07 -6.15
N MET A 110 -10.27 -20.35 -6.06
CA MET A 110 -9.38 -21.49 -6.22
C MET A 110 -9.90 -22.35 -7.37
N LYS A 111 -9.05 -22.69 -8.33
CA LYS A 111 -9.41 -23.54 -9.48
C LYS A 111 -8.36 -24.61 -9.75
N TYR A 112 -8.85 -25.81 -10.02
CA TYR A 112 -7.99 -26.94 -10.35
C TYR A 112 -7.26 -26.73 -11.68
N ASN A 113 -5.94 -26.90 -11.64
CA ASN A 113 -5.06 -27.12 -12.79
C ASN A 113 -5.07 -26.03 -13.89
N ALA A 114 -5.62 -24.85 -13.63
CA ALA A 114 -5.60 -23.72 -14.54
C ALA A 114 -5.92 -22.41 -13.83
N ALA A 115 -5.40 -21.29 -14.36
CA ALA A 115 -5.84 -19.97 -13.95
C ALA A 115 -7.31 -19.71 -14.36
N GLN A 116 -7.95 -18.81 -13.62
CA GLN A 116 -9.34 -18.39 -13.82
C GLN A 116 -9.48 -16.87 -13.99
N THR A 117 -10.63 -16.45 -14.52
CA THR A 117 -11.07 -15.05 -14.52
C THR A 117 -12.00 -14.78 -13.33
N SER A 118 -12.23 -13.49 -13.07
CA SER A 118 -13.10 -12.94 -12.02
C SER A 118 -14.51 -13.56 -11.99
N CYS A 119 -15.11 -13.72 -13.17
CA CYS A 119 -16.51 -14.12 -13.35
C CYS A 119 -16.65 -15.38 -14.23
N GLU A 120 -15.85 -16.41 -13.96
CA GLU A 120 -15.88 -17.71 -14.65
C GLU A 120 -16.71 -18.76 -13.89
N THR A 121 -17.30 -19.72 -14.61
CA THR A 121 -17.77 -21.00 -14.06
C THR A 121 -16.81 -22.13 -14.45
N PHE A 122 -16.38 -22.94 -13.48
CA PHE A 122 -15.41 -24.02 -13.71
C PHE A 122 -15.82 -25.31 -12.98
N SER A 123 -15.27 -26.44 -13.43
CA SER A 123 -15.68 -27.74 -12.91
C SER A 123 -15.24 -27.97 -11.47
N TYR A 124 -13.97 -27.71 -11.15
CA TYR A 124 -13.29 -28.16 -9.93
C TYR A 124 -12.65 -26.97 -9.20
N GLY A 125 -12.98 -26.80 -7.93
CA GLY A 125 -12.57 -25.68 -7.08
C GLY A 125 -13.74 -24.93 -6.43
N GLU A 126 -13.46 -23.75 -5.89
CA GLU A 126 -14.42 -22.94 -5.11
C GLU A 126 -14.19 -21.44 -5.30
N VAL A 127 -15.26 -20.66 -5.07
CA VAL A 127 -15.23 -19.19 -4.98
C VAL A 127 -15.84 -18.73 -3.65
N GLU A 128 -15.20 -17.80 -2.96
CA GLU A 128 -15.73 -17.16 -1.76
C GLU A 128 -15.76 -15.64 -1.93
N ASP A 129 -16.89 -15.01 -1.61
CA ASP A 129 -17.02 -13.55 -1.62
C ASP A 129 -17.05 -13.00 -0.18
N TYR A 130 -16.32 -11.91 0.06
CA TYR A 130 -16.24 -11.21 1.34
C TYR A 130 -16.55 -9.73 1.17
N THR A 131 -16.88 -9.05 2.27
CA THR A 131 -16.91 -7.58 2.30
C THR A 131 -15.56 -7.06 2.76
N VAL A 132 -15.00 -6.10 2.02
CA VAL A 132 -13.82 -5.33 2.42
C VAL A 132 -14.23 -3.90 2.71
N THR A 133 -13.64 -3.31 3.74
CA THR A 133 -13.76 -1.88 4.01
C THR A 133 -12.38 -1.27 4.12
N PHE A 134 -12.23 -0.08 3.55
CA PHE A 134 -10.97 0.65 3.60
C PHE A 134 -11.02 1.68 4.71
N GLY A 135 -10.24 1.44 5.76
CA GLY A 135 -9.91 2.46 6.74
C GLY A 135 -9.14 3.60 6.08
N ALA A 136 -9.27 4.80 6.64
CA ALA A 136 -8.42 5.92 6.24
C ALA A 136 -6.94 5.51 6.39
N ALA A 137 -6.10 5.92 5.44
CA ALA A 137 -4.65 5.78 5.58
C ALA A 137 -4.22 6.29 6.96
N VAL A 138 -3.32 5.56 7.63
CA VAL A 138 -2.79 6.02 8.93
C VAL A 138 -2.15 7.38 8.67
N PRO A 139 -2.61 8.46 9.34
CA PRO A 139 -2.00 9.77 9.17
C PRO A 139 -0.50 9.66 9.47
N ASP A 140 0.32 10.22 8.60
CA ASP A 140 1.75 10.28 8.85
C ASP A 140 2.01 11.32 9.94
N THR A 141 2.52 10.87 11.08
CA THR A 141 2.80 11.70 12.25
C THR A 141 4.28 11.80 12.56
N GLN A 142 5.15 11.16 11.75
CA GLN A 142 6.58 11.18 11.99
C GLN A 142 7.18 12.37 11.24
N ALA A 143 7.97 13.17 11.95
CA ALA A 143 8.67 14.28 11.34
C ALA A 143 9.93 13.79 10.61
N PRO A 144 10.29 14.44 9.47
CA PRO A 144 11.57 14.23 8.82
C PRO A 144 12.76 14.42 9.77
N THR A 145 13.88 13.77 9.47
CA THR A 145 15.12 14.02 10.19
C THR A 145 15.60 15.46 10.02
N VAL A 146 16.24 16.03 11.04
CA VAL A 146 16.82 17.38 10.97
C VAL A 146 17.89 17.41 9.86
N PRO A 147 17.84 18.38 8.92
CA PRO A 147 18.89 18.55 7.92
C PRO A 147 20.27 18.71 8.58
N THR A 148 21.26 18.00 8.08
CA THR A 148 22.65 18.07 8.59
C THR A 148 23.57 18.72 7.56
N GLY A 149 24.84 18.97 7.91
CA GLY A 149 25.83 19.49 6.94
C GLY A 149 25.52 20.91 6.42
N LEU A 150 24.81 21.72 7.20
CA LEU A 150 24.47 23.09 6.82
C LEU A 150 25.74 23.92 6.63
N THR A 151 25.93 24.44 5.42
CA THR A 151 27.13 25.18 5.01
C THR A 151 26.75 26.40 4.16
N ALA A 152 27.62 27.41 4.18
CA ALA A 152 27.54 28.57 3.30
C ALA A 152 28.73 28.56 2.34
N SER A 153 28.48 28.83 1.07
CA SER A 153 29.48 28.90 0.00
C SER A 153 29.17 30.04 -0.97
N SER A 154 30.07 30.30 -1.92
CA SER A 154 29.87 31.30 -2.98
C SER A 154 29.43 32.68 -2.44
N VAL A 155 30.04 33.10 -1.34
CA VAL A 155 29.68 34.33 -0.61
C VAL A 155 30.18 35.54 -1.39
N THR A 156 29.28 36.47 -1.68
CA THR A 156 29.56 37.78 -2.26
C THR A 156 29.16 38.89 -1.28
N GLN A 157 29.25 40.15 -1.70
CA GLN A 157 28.78 41.27 -0.89
C GLN A 157 27.27 41.20 -0.58
N THR A 158 26.48 40.60 -1.47
CA THR A 158 25.01 40.62 -1.41
C THR A 158 24.35 39.24 -1.51
N THR A 159 25.12 38.17 -1.67
CA THR A 159 24.61 36.80 -1.82
C THR A 159 25.44 35.75 -1.10
N ALA A 160 24.84 34.60 -0.79
CA ALA A 160 25.53 33.39 -0.36
C ALA A 160 24.68 32.17 -0.72
N VAL A 161 25.31 31.06 -1.09
CA VAL A 161 24.61 29.78 -1.31
C VAL A 161 24.64 28.99 -0.01
N ILE A 162 23.46 28.71 0.53
CA ILE A 162 23.26 27.87 1.71
C ILE A 162 22.92 26.47 1.21
N SER A 163 23.66 25.45 1.67
CA SER A 163 23.46 24.05 1.27
C SER A 163 23.46 23.13 2.49
N TRP A 164 22.76 22.01 2.38
CA TRP A 164 22.63 21.01 3.44
C TRP A 164 22.57 19.59 2.86
N THR A 165 22.76 18.60 3.71
CA THR A 165 22.52 17.19 3.41
C THR A 165 21.03 16.90 3.48
N ALA A 166 20.53 16.10 2.54
CA ALA A 166 19.12 15.73 2.49
C ALA A 166 18.67 14.99 3.76
N SER A 167 17.48 15.32 4.22
CA SER A 167 16.76 14.60 5.28
C SER A 167 16.10 13.33 4.74
N THR A 168 15.71 12.46 5.65
CA THR A 168 14.95 11.23 5.39
C THR A 168 13.68 11.23 6.23
N ASP A 169 12.68 10.50 5.77
CA ASP A 169 11.38 10.35 6.42
C ASP A 169 10.78 8.96 6.06
N ASN A 170 9.83 8.46 6.85
CA ASN A 170 9.16 7.17 6.61
C ASN A 170 8.27 7.17 5.36
N VAL A 171 7.66 8.32 5.00
CA VAL A 171 6.87 8.45 3.77
C VAL A 171 7.65 9.24 2.73
N GLY A 172 8.24 10.38 3.13
CA GLY A 172 9.11 11.15 2.27
C GLY A 172 9.13 12.64 2.56
N VAL A 173 10.30 13.25 2.36
CA VAL A 173 10.50 14.69 2.49
C VAL A 173 10.03 15.40 1.21
N THR A 174 9.16 16.39 1.35
CA THR A 174 8.62 17.17 0.22
C THR A 174 9.28 18.54 0.05
N GLY A 175 10.02 19.01 1.05
CA GLY A 175 10.79 20.24 0.93
C GLY A 175 11.49 20.66 2.21
N TYR A 176 12.05 21.86 2.16
CA TYR A 176 12.80 22.49 3.25
C TYR A 176 12.39 23.94 3.44
N GLU A 177 12.16 24.33 4.68
CA GLU A 177 11.96 25.70 5.09
C GLU A 177 13.30 26.33 5.47
N VAL A 178 13.64 27.43 4.79
CA VAL A 178 14.88 28.17 5.03
C VAL A 178 14.56 29.45 5.76
N TYR A 179 15.17 29.62 6.94
CA TYR A 179 15.00 30.76 7.81
C TYR A 179 16.26 31.61 7.83
N ARG A 180 16.09 32.93 7.93
CA ARG A 180 17.17 33.89 8.17
C ARG A 180 16.83 34.70 9.41
N ASN A 181 17.71 34.66 10.42
CA ASN A 181 17.53 35.32 11.72
C ASN A 181 16.16 34.99 12.35
N GLY A 182 15.74 33.71 12.25
CA GLY A 182 14.47 33.22 12.79
C GLY A 182 13.22 33.53 11.94
N THR A 183 13.34 34.28 10.84
CA THR A 183 12.21 34.57 9.94
C THR A 183 12.23 33.62 8.73
N LEU A 184 11.10 32.99 8.42
CA LEU A 184 10.95 32.15 7.23
C LEU A 184 11.19 33.00 5.97
N LEU A 185 12.13 32.56 5.15
CA LEU A 185 12.52 33.25 3.93
C LEU A 185 11.92 32.58 2.70
N SER A 186 11.96 31.25 2.64
CA SER A 186 11.44 30.46 1.52
C SER A 186 11.21 29.00 1.92
N THR A 187 10.37 28.33 1.15
CA THR A 187 10.33 26.87 1.08
C THR A 187 10.92 26.41 -0.25
N VAL A 188 11.79 25.41 -0.24
CA VAL A 188 12.44 24.86 -1.45
C VAL A 188 12.34 23.35 -1.49
N THR A 189 12.40 22.74 -2.68
CA THR A 189 12.47 21.28 -2.86
C THR A 189 13.89 20.77 -3.09
N THR A 190 14.85 21.68 -3.24
CA THR A 190 16.28 21.40 -3.42
C THR A 190 17.02 21.42 -2.09
N ASN A 191 18.22 20.83 -2.05
CA ASN A 191 19.09 20.83 -0.87
C ASN A 191 20.00 22.07 -0.79
N SER A 192 19.58 23.15 -1.45
CA SER A 192 20.29 24.42 -1.47
C SER A 192 19.35 25.59 -1.69
N TYR A 193 19.78 26.76 -1.23
CA TYR A 193 19.10 28.03 -1.37
C TYR A 193 20.11 29.16 -1.62
N ASN A 194 19.87 29.96 -2.65
CA ASN A 194 20.67 31.16 -2.93
C ASN A 194 20.12 32.34 -2.13
N ALA A 195 20.73 32.65 -1.00
CA ALA A 195 20.39 33.81 -0.20
C ALA A 195 20.83 35.09 -0.90
N THR A 196 19.92 36.04 -1.05
CA THR A 196 20.15 37.34 -1.70
C THR A 196 19.79 38.49 -0.76
N GLY A 197 20.15 39.72 -1.15
CA GLY A 197 19.86 40.92 -0.35
C GLY A 197 20.65 40.96 0.97
N LEU A 198 21.84 40.37 0.99
CA LEU A 198 22.75 40.45 2.13
C LEU A 198 23.46 41.82 2.13
N THR A 199 23.90 42.25 3.31
CA THR A 199 24.76 43.43 3.47
C THR A 199 26.14 42.99 3.91
N ALA A 200 27.18 43.62 3.36
CA ALA A 200 28.56 43.33 3.72
C ALA A 200 28.80 43.50 5.23
N ALA A 201 29.72 42.71 5.78
CA ALA A 201 30.10 42.77 7.20
C ALA A 201 28.92 42.60 8.18
N THR A 202 27.84 41.94 7.76
CA THR A 202 26.67 41.64 8.62
C THR A 202 26.62 40.14 8.91
N THR A 203 26.47 39.77 10.18
CA THR A 203 26.27 38.38 10.58
C THR A 203 24.82 37.97 10.38
N TYR A 204 24.62 36.87 9.65
CA TYR A 204 23.31 36.24 9.48
C TYR A 204 23.34 34.83 10.08
N SER A 205 22.25 34.44 10.73
CA SER A 205 22.01 33.07 11.15
C SER A 205 21.01 32.42 10.17
N PHE A 206 21.39 31.27 9.62
CA PHE A 206 20.50 30.46 8.78
C PHE A 206 20.10 29.20 9.52
N THR A 207 18.83 28.82 9.38
CA THR A 207 18.28 27.56 9.89
C THR A 207 17.48 26.91 8.78
N VAL A 208 17.59 25.60 8.65
CA VAL A 208 16.85 24.82 7.65
C VAL A 208 16.09 23.72 8.38
N LYS A 209 14.81 23.59 8.06
CA LYS A 209 13.96 22.52 8.57
C LYS A 209 13.40 21.71 7.41
N ALA A 210 13.33 20.39 7.55
CA ALA A 210 12.69 19.54 6.57
C ALA A 210 11.18 19.45 6.83
N LYS A 211 10.39 19.31 5.75
CA LYS A 211 8.94 19.09 5.79
C LYS A 211 8.53 17.93 4.91
N ASP A 212 7.54 17.17 5.34
CA ASP A 212 6.91 16.10 4.56
C ASP A 212 5.60 16.56 3.90
N ALA A 213 4.83 15.61 3.36
CA ALA A 213 3.53 15.88 2.76
C ALA A 213 2.41 16.06 3.80
N ALA A 214 2.57 15.48 5.00
CA ALA A 214 1.61 15.54 6.09
C ALA A 214 1.72 16.84 6.92
N GLY A 215 2.77 17.63 6.69
CA GLY A 215 3.03 18.88 7.38
C GLY A 215 3.87 18.71 8.65
N ASN A 216 4.48 17.54 8.89
CA ASN A 216 5.42 17.38 9.99
C ASN A 216 6.74 18.09 9.65
N ILE A 217 7.38 18.67 10.68
CA ILE A 217 8.57 19.51 10.55
C ILE A 217 9.63 19.07 11.58
N SER A 218 10.90 19.03 11.16
CA SER A 218 12.06 18.71 11.99
C SER A 218 12.40 19.76 13.06
#